data_AF-A0A3M7FCI5-F1
#
_entry.id   AF-A0A3M7FCI5-F1
#
_cell.length_a   1.000
_cell.length_b   1.000
_cell.length_c   1.000
_cell.angle_alpha   90.00
_cell.angle_beta   90.00
_cell.angle_gamma   90.00
#
_symmetry.space_group_name_H-M   'P 1'
#
loop_
_entity.id
_entity.type
_entity.pdbx_description
1 polymer ?
#
loop_
_entity_poly.entity_id
_entity_poly.type
_entity_poly.pdbx_seq_one_letter_code
_entity_poly.pdbx_strand_id
1 'polypeptide(L)'
;MPPKSNQQPNGTLAFKQPKIETSKSNQLDIPTESHSDPSNKADSQTNTDTDKNKLSVVESKGDIFAAPSNSLLIHACNCEGSWGAGIAKAFKTHCPSAYEVYHAHCISHGPEDLIGTALLIPTFHGGGADDDSTLTTAKSTRKTKSKTAGNQHLKSSEQQQQQHKHQHFIGCLFTSRSKGAKKRDSPSQILEATGSAMRDLLEQVAKQQSNSKGTVEEDRLSSTSVNDDAEDDEGKKKEQNARNSRAVEEIRMCKINSGLFNVPWEKTKAVIEGIDVPEVKTDSEDGKSKAVPREIQCIARE
;
A
#
# COMPACT_ATOMS: atom_id res chain seq x y z
N MET A 1 8.45 0.66 61.23
CA MET A 1 9.91 0.49 61.29
C MET A 1 10.27 -0.92 60.88
N PRO A 2 11.01 -1.09 59.77
CA PRO A 2 12.02 -2.13 59.64
C PRO A 2 13.42 -1.50 59.44
N PRO A 3 14.50 -2.25 59.72
CA PRO A 3 15.82 -1.68 59.97
C PRO A 3 16.60 -1.33 58.70
N LYS A 4 17.39 -0.26 58.85
CA LYS A 4 18.47 0.17 57.95
C LYS A 4 19.65 -0.80 58.10
N SER A 5 20.24 -1.22 56.99
CA SER A 5 21.68 -1.46 56.93
C SER A 5 22.25 -0.79 55.69
N ASN A 6 23.39 -0.17 55.94
CA ASN A 6 24.07 0.85 55.17
C ASN A 6 25.37 0.22 54.67
N GLN A 7 25.77 0.48 53.42
CA GLN A 7 27.11 0.97 53.02
C GLN A 7 27.33 0.79 51.51
N GLN A 8 27.42 1.94 50.85
CA GLN A 8 28.08 2.21 49.56
C GLN A 8 29.63 2.21 49.71
N PRO A 9 30.42 2.67 48.73
CA PRO A 9 30.53 2.25 47.31
C PRO A 9 32.02 2.01 46.95
N ASN A 10 32.35 1.54 45.74
CA ASN A 10 33.55 1.96 45.00
C ASN A 10 33.62 1.30 43.63
N GLY A 11 34.00 2.07 42.60
CA GLY A 11 34.45 1.50 41.32
C GLY A 11 34.09 2.26 40.05
N THR A 12 34.49 3.53 39.94
CA THR A 12 34.50 4.29 38.68
C THR A 12 35.52 3.67 37.71
N LEU A 13 35.08 3.17 36.56
CA LEU A 13 35.96 2.79 35.45
C LEU A 13 35.95 3.90 34.38
N ALA A 14 37.06 4.63 34.31
CA ALA A 14 37.33 5.66 33.33
C ALA A 14 37.84 5.05 32.02
N PHE A 15 37.19 5.42 30.91
CA PHE A 15 37.68 5.20 29.55
C PHE A 15 38.92 6.07 29.29
N LYS A 16 40.04 5.44 28.93
CA LYS A 16 41.24 6.12 28.41
C LYS A 16 41.20 6.13 26.88
N GLN A 17 41.25 7.32 26.29
CA GLN A 17 41.64 7.56 24.90
C GLN A 17 43.17 7.56 24.77
N PRO A 18 43.75 7.10 23.65
CA PRO A 18 45.11 7.46 23.27
C PRO A 18 45.12 8.70 22.37
N LYS A 19 46.06 9.59 22.69
CA LYS A 19 46.37 10.87 22.02
C LYS A 19 47.35 10.62 20.86
N ILE A 20 47.17 11.44 19.83
CA ILE A 20 47.95 11.55 18.59
C ILE A 20 49.41 11.94 18.87
N GLU A 21 50.35 11.32 18.16
CA GLU A 21 51.69 11.89 17.87
C GLU A 21 51.93 11.94 16.36
N THR A 22 52.23 13.14 15.89
CA THR A 22 52.71 13.53 14.57
C THR A 22 54.21 13.32 14.44
N SER A 23 54.69 12.82 13.30
CA SER A 23 56.04 13.11 12.78
C SER A 23 56.09 13.02 11.25
N LYS A 24 56.92 13.91 10.68
CA LYS A 24 56.92 14.43 9.30
C LYS A 24 57.76 13.60 8.30
N SER A 25 57.41 13.80 7.02
CA SER A 25 58.26 13.96 5.82
C SER A 25 59.16 12.81 5.35
N ASN A 26 58.93 12.32 4.14
CA ASN A 26 59.82 12.62 3.01
C ASN A 26 59.17 12.36 1.63
N GLN A 27 59.45 13.30 0.75
CA GLN A 27 59.10 13.44 -0.66
C GLN A 27 60.28 12.93 -1.50
N LEU A 28 60.03 12.22 -2.60
CA LEU A 28 60.91 12.18 -3.78
C LEU A 28 60.22 11.51 -4.99
N ASP A 29 59.89 12.39 -5.94
CA ASP A 29 60.05 12.33 -7.40
C ASP A 29 59.41 11.26 -8.31
N ILE A 30 58.74 11.84 -9.30
CA ILE A 30 58.18 11.33 -10.56
C ILE A 30 59.33 11.12 -11.57
N PRO A 31 59.19 10.18 -12.52
CA PRO A 31 59.19 10.62 -13.92
C PRO A 31 57.99 10.08 -14.72
N THR A 32 57.52 10.95 -15.61
CA THR A 32 56.50 10.77 -16.65
C THR A 32 57.06 10.07 -17.88
N GLU A 33 56.35 9.08 -18.42
CA GLU A 33 56.15 8.80 -19.86
C GLU A 33 54.83 8.00 -19.98
N SER A 34 53.73 8.49 -20.55
CA SER A 34 53.40 8.74 -21.97
C SER A 34 53.48 7.51 -22.87
N HIS A 35 52.42 6.70 -22.91
CA HIS A 35 52.00 6.01 -24.15
C HIS A 35 50.47 5.91 -24.20
N SER A 36 49.91 6.72 -25.08
CA SER A 36 48.57 6.60 -25.65
C SER A 36 48.58 5.55 -26.75
N ASP A 37 47.61 4.63 -26.75
CA ASP A 37 47.09 4.05 -27.99
C ASP A 37 45.57 3.83 -27.88
N PRO A 38 44.78 4.17 -28.92
CA PRO A 38 43.33 4.14 -28.90
C PRO A 38 42.79 2.84 -29.52
N SER A 39 41.46 2.70 -29.44
CA SER A 39 40.63 1.75 -30.19
C SER A 39 40.31 0.44 -29.47
N ASN A 40 39.14 0.41 -28.83
CA ASN A 40 38.15 -0.56 -29.30
C ASN A 40 36.73 0.00 -29.15
N LYS A 41 36.08 0.14 -30.31
CA LYS A 41 34.71 0.62 -30.51
C LYS A 41 33.89 -0.61 -30.88
N ALA A 42 33.25 -1.22 -29.90
CA ALA A 42 32.19 -2.25 -29.99
C ALA A 42 31.82 -2.56 -28.52
N ASP A 43 30.60 -2.49 -28.01
CA ASP A 43 29.29 -2.47 -28.61
C ASP A 43 28.37 -1.54 -27.80
N SER A 44 27.72 -0.62 -28.50
CA SER A 44 26.41 -0.12 -28.09
C SER A 44 25.39 -1.10 -28.64
N GLN A 45 24.72 -1.88 -27.78
CA GLN A 45 23.34 -2.40 -27.94
C GLN A 45 23.10 -3.64 -27.05
N THR A 46 22.87 -3.45 -25.75
CA THR A 46 22.18 -4.45 -24.90
C THR A 46 21.58 -3.77 -23.66
N ASN A 47 20.57 -2.90 -23.80
CA ASN A 47 19.70 -2.48 -22.66
C ASN A 47 18.49 -1.67 -23.17
N THR A 48 17.63 -2.27 -23.99
CA THR A 48 16.35 -1.64 -24.38
C THR A 48 15.12 -2.49 -24.07
N ASP A 49 15.30 -3.71 -23.56
CA ASP A 49 14.19 -4.63 -23.25
C ASP A 49 13.88 -4.71 -21.76
N THR A 50 14.88 -4.53 -20.90
CA THR A 50 14.73 -4.60 -19.43
C THR A 50 13.90 -3.44 -18.86
N ASP A 51 13.89 -2.28 -19.50
CA ASP A 51 13.15 -1.11 -18.99
C ASP A 51 11.66 -1.16 -19.31
N LYS A 52 11.22 -1.96 -20.28
CA LYS A 52 9.79 -2.04 -20.65
C LYS A 52 8.94 -2.70 -19.57
N ASN A 53 9.53 -3.56 -18.74
CA ASN A 53 8.81 -4.36 -17.75
C ASN A 53 8.79 -3.75 -16.34
N LYS A 54 9.42 -2.59 -16.15
CA LYS A 54 9.48 -1.91 -14.86
C LYS A 54 8.25 -1.02 -14.63
N LEU A 55 8.00 -0.73 -13.35
CA LEU A 55 7.04 0.30 -12.96
C LEU A 55 7.52 1.70 -13.36
N SER A 56 6.59 2.57 -13.74
CA SER A 56 6.86 4.00 -13.94
C SER A 56 6.01 4.83 -12.97
N VAL A 57 6.57 5.92 -12.44
CA VAL A 57 5.84 6.80 -11.51
C VAL A 57 5.64 8.19 -12.13
N VAL A 58 4.39 8.52 -12.43
CA VAL A 58 3.98 9.83 -12.95
C VAL A 58 3.44 10.67 -11.80
N GLU A 59 4.05 11.83 -11.56
CA GLU A 59 3.67 12.72 -10.45
C GLU A 59 2.68 13.80 -10.92
N SER A 60 1.59 13.95 -10.18
CA SER A 60 0.61 15.02 -10.37
C SER A 60 0.06 15.52 -9.02
N LYS A 61 -0.69 16.61 -9.03
CA LYS A 61 -1.38 17.14 -7.85
C LYS A 61 -2.87 16.83 -7.91
N GLY A 62 -3.48 16.57 -6.75
CA GLY A 62 -4.91 16.38 -6.65
C GLY A 62 -5.33 15.59 -5.41
N ASP A 63 -6.56 15.06 -5.45
CA ASP A 63 -7.08 14.14 -4.44
C ASP A 63 -6.95 12.69 -4.92
N ILE A 64 -6.21 11.88 -4.17
CA ILE A 64 -6.06 10.46 -4.45
C ILE A 64 -7.40 9.71 -4.37
N PHE A 65 -8.35 10.19 -3.57
CA PHE A 65 -9.68 9.58 -3.43
C PHE A 65 -10.63 9.94 -4.58
N ALA A 66 -10.27 10.90 -5.45
CA ALA A 66 -10.98 11.19 -6.70
C ALA A 66 -10.56 10.22 -7.82
N ALA A 67 -10.33 8.95 -7.49
CA ALA A 67 -9.94 7.91 -8.43
C ALA A 67 -11.17 7.31 -9.12
N PRO A 68 -11.07 6.94 -10.42
CA PRO A 68 -12.12 6.21 -11.10
C PRO A 68 -12.38 4.84 -10.44
N SER A 69 -13.47 4.17 -10.82
CA SER A 69 -13.71 2.79 -10.38
C SER A 69 -12.54 1.88 -10.81
N ASN A 70 -12.36 0.79 -10.08
CA ASN A 70 -11.34 -0.23 -10.30
C ASN A 70 -9.89 0.26 -10.13
N SER A 71 -9.68 1.45 -9.56
CA SER A 71 -8.35 1.91 -9.17
C SER A 71 -7.87 1.23 -7.88
N LEU A 72 -6.59 0.85 -7.86
CA LEU A 72 -5.86 0.44 -6.67
C LEU A 72 -5.21 1.67 -6.01
N LEU A 73 -5.63 1.97 -4.77
CA LEU A 73 -5.12 3.07 -3.97
C LEU A 73 -4.11 2.53 -2.95
N ILE A 74 -2.84 2.85 -3.15
CA ILE A 74 -1.72 2.34 -2.34
C ILE A 74 -1.32 3.37 -1.28
N HIS A 75 -1.05 2.88 -0.08
CA HIS A 75 -0.38 3.66 0.96
C HIS A 75 0.56 2.82 1.83
N ALA A 76 1.53 3.50 2.45
CA ALA A 76 2.45 2.90 3.41
C ALA A 76 1.82 2.80 4.81
N CYS A 77 1.93 1.61 5.40
CA CYS A 77 1.34 1.21 6.65
C CYS A 77 2.38 0.79 7.69
N ASN A 78 1.95 0.86 8.95
CA ASN A 78 2.64 0.22 10.07
C ASN A 78 2.05 -1.18 10.34
N CYS A 79 2.75 -2.00 11.11
CA CYS A 79 2.27 -3.32 11.55
C CYS A 79 1.37 -3.27 12.82
N GLU A 80 1.14 -2.10 13.43
CA GLU A 80 0.35 -1.98 14.68
C GLU A 80 -1.17 -1.84 14.45
N GLY A 81 -1.66 -1.99 13.21
CA GLY A 81 -3.09 -1.88 12.91
C GLY A 81 -3.65 -0.46 13.08
N SER A 82 -2.86 0.58 12.78
CA SER A 82 -3.25 1.95 13.09
C SER A 82 -3.19 2.93 11.92
N TRP A 83 -4.35 3.49 11.57
CA TRP A 83 -4.51 4.60 10.62
C TRP A 83 -4.88 5.91 11.33
N GLY A 84 -3.98 6.38 12.20
CA GLY A 84 -4.27 7.49 13.13
C GLY A 84 -3.89 8.89 12.64
N ALA A 85 -3.05 9.01 11.61
CA ALA A 85 -2.51 10.29 11.16
C ALA A 85 -2.19 10.30 9.66
N GLY A 86 -1.89 11.49 9.13
CA GLY A 86 -1.51 11.69 7.73
C GLY A 86 -2.53 11.15 6.75
N ILE A 87 -2.05 10.59 5.64
CA ILE A 87 -2.90 9.99 4.61
C ILE A 87 -3.70 8.78 5.13
N ALA A 88 -3.13 7.98 6.04
CA ALA A 88 -3.81 6.81 6.59
C ALA A 88 -5.10 7.20 7.34
N LYS A 89 -5.11 8.31 8.08
CA LYS A 89 -6.33 8.83 8.70
C LYS A 89 -7.41 9.18 7.66
N ALA A 90 -7.01 9.71 6.51
CA ALA A 90 -7.94 9.98 5.42
C ALA A 90 -8.48 8.68 4.81
N PHE A 91 -7.64 7.65 4.60
CA PHE A 91 -8.10 6.32 4.20
C PHE A 91 -9.11 5.73 5.20
N LYS A 92 -8.86 5.86 6.51
CA LYS A 92 -9.80 5.41 7.55
C LYS A 92 -11.16 6.11 7.46
N THR A 93 -11.16 7.38 7.05
CA THR A 93 -12.39 8.18 6.92
C THR A 93 -13.17 7.80 5.66
N HIS A 94 -12.49 7.61 4.53
CA HIS A 94 -13.13 7.29 3.24
C HIS A 94 -13.48 5.80 3.10
N CYS A 95 -12.71 4.91 3.74
CA CYS A 95 -12.84 3.47 3.61
C CYS A 95 -12.80 2.79 5.01
N PRO A 96 -13.82 3.02 5.87
CA PRO A 96 -13.83 2.48 7.24
C PRO A 96 -13.84 0.95 7.30
N SER A 97 -14.55 0.27 6.39
CA SER A 97 -14.54 -1.20 6.30
C SER A 97 -13.16 -1.77 5.94
N ALA A 98 -12.42 -1.09 5.04
CA ALA A 98 -11.05 -1.49 4.74
C ALA A 98 -10.11 -1.33 5.94
N TYR A 99 -10.35 -0.31 6.78
CA TYR A 99 -9.61 -0.17 8.04
C TYR A 99 -9.86 -1.35 8.99
N GLU A 100 -11.09 -1.84 9.11
CA GLU A 100 -11.42 -2.98 9.96
C GLU A 100 -10.67 -4.25 9.52
N VAL A 101 -10.64 -4.52 8.22
CA VAL A 101 -9.88 -5.64 7.64
C VAL A 101 -8.38 -5.49 7.92
N TYR A 102 -7.81 -4.31 7.66
CA TYR A 102 -6.40 -4.03 7.96
C TYR A 102 -6.09 -4.17 9.47
N HIS A 103 -6.95 -3.64 10.33
CA HIS A 103 -6.76 -3.68 11.78
C HIS A 103 -6.80 -5.11 12.32
N ALA A 104 -7.79 -5.89 11.90
CA ALA A 104 -7.88 -7.31 12.24
C ALA A 104 -6.68 -8.10 11.74
N HIS A 105 -6.22 -7.84 10.51
CA HIS A 105 -5.03 -8.46 9.95
C HIS A 105 -3.79 -8.18 10.79
N CYS A 106 -3.59 -6.93 11.23
CA CYS A 106 -2.47 -6.58 12.10
C CYS A 106 -2.54 -7.19 13.50
N ILE A 107 -3.73 -7.37 14.07
CA ILE A 107 -3.88 -8.00 15.40
C ILE A 107 -3.58 -9.51 15.33
N SER A 108 -3.90 -10.14 14.21
CA SER A 108 -3.75 -11.59 14.03
C SER A 108 -2.34 -12.03 13.65
N HIS A 109 -1.40 -11.11 13.39
CA HIS A 109 -0.04 -11.43 12.92
C HIS A 109 1.03 -10.66 13.71
N GLY A 110 2.22 -11.23 13.84
CA GLY A 110 3.36 -10.52 14.40
C GLY A 110 3.90 -9.48 13.41
N PRO A 111 4.57 -8.41 13.89
CA PRO A 111 5.19 -7.43 13.00
C PRO A 111 6.28 -8.02 12.09
N GLU A 112 6.90 -9.13 12.50
CA GLU A 112 7.88 -9.85 11.68
C GLU A 112 7.25 -10.62 10.51
N ASP A 113 5.98 -11.04 10.64
CA ASP A 113 5.24 -11.71 9.56
C ASP A 113 4.71 -10.69 8.54
N LEU A 114 4.47 -9.45 9.00
CA LEU A 114 3.88 -8.38 8.19
C LEU A 114 4.93 -7.55 7.46
N ILE A 115 6.09 -7.28 8.07
CA ILE A 115 7.06 -6.34 7.49
C ILE A 115 7.52 -6.81 6.09
N GLY A 116 7.40 -5.93 5.10
CA GLY A 116 7.74 -6.25 3.72
C GLY A 116 6.68 -7.03 2.94
N THR A 117 5.49 -7.27 3.49
CA THR A 117 4.33 -7.80 2.77
C THR A 117 3.32 -6.68 2.48
N ALA A 118 2.27 -7.02 1.72
CA ALA A 118 1.14 -6.15 1.48
C ALA A 118 -0.19 -6.83 1.74
N LEU A 119 -1.22 -6.03 1.97
CA LEU A 119 -2.61 -6.49 2.06
C LEU A 119 -3.45 -5.77 0.99
N LEU A 120 -3.96 -6.54 0.03
CA LEU A 120 -4.92 -6.09 -0.97
C LEU A 120 -6.36 -6.25 -0.45
N ILE A 121 -7.08 -5.13 -0.31
CA ILE A 121 -8.45 -5.11 0.22
C ILE A 121 -9.40 -4.59 -0.87
N PRO A 122 -10.24 -5.45 -1.46
CA PRO A 122 -11.34 -5.01 -2.32
C PRO A 122 -12.36 -4.22 -1.50
N THR A 123 -12.75 -3.04 -1.97
CA THR A 123 -13.90 -2.32 -1.40
C THR A 123 -15.14 -2.67 -2.21
N PHE A 124 -16.21 -3.07 -1.54
CA PHE A 124 -17.49 -3.35 -2.19
C PHE A 124 -18.41 -2.16 -1.98
N HIS A 125 -18.97 -1.64 -3.06
CA HIS A 125 -20.19 -0.84 -3.00
C HIS A 125 -21.37 -1.77 -3.32
N GLY A 126 -22.07 -2.21 -2.27
CA GLY A 126 -23.35 -2.90 -2.34
C GLY A 126 -24.37 -2.08 -1.56
N GLY A 127 -25.58 -1.95 -2.11
CA GLY A 127 -26.60 -0.97 -1.76
C GLY A 127 -26.96 -0.87 -0.28
N GLY A 128 -27.49 0.30 0.10
CA GLY A 128 -27.72 0.71 1.48
C GLY A 128 -28.25 -0.39 2.39
N ALA A 129 -27.47 -0.68 3.42
CA ALA A 129 -28.00 -1.20 4.66
C ALA A 129 -28.64 -0.01 5.39
N ASP A 130 -29.93 0.10 5.19
CA ASP A 130 -30.90 0.46 6.22
C ASP A 130 -30.37 0.29 7.65
N ASP A 131 -30.61 1.36 8.41
CA ASP A 131 -30.68 1.40 9.86
C ASP A 131 -31.48 0.21 10.41
N ASP A 132 -30.79 -0.79 10.94
CA ASP A 132 -31.32 -1.64 11.99
C ASP A 132 -30.31 -1.73 13.14
N SER A 133 -30.16 -0.60 13.84
CA SER A 133 -29.67 -0.62 15.21
C SER A 133 -30.80 -1.07 16.13
N THR A 134 -31.00 -2.38 16.25
CA THR A 134 -31.78 -2.94 17.36
C THR A 134 -30.90 -3.76 18.31
N LEU A 135 -30.80 -3.21 19.52
CA LEU A 135 -30.78 -3.89 20.81
C LEU A 135 -29.49 -4.57 21.29
N THR A 136 -28.70 -3.82 22.09
CA THR A 136 -28.45 -4.26 23.46
C THR A 136 -28.69 -3.12 24.47
N THR A 137 -29.79 -3.28 25.19
CA THR A 137 -30.21 -2.47 26.33
C THR A 137 -29.28 -2.72 27.52
N ALA A 138 -28.54 -1.72 27.96
CA ALA A 138 -28.04 -1.66 29.34
C ALA A 138 -28.20 -0.24 29.90
N LYS A 139 -29.14 -0.13 30.83
CA LYS A 139 -29.44 1.05 31.65
C LYS A 139 -28.16 1.72 32.19
N SER A 140 -28.03 3.02 31.97
CA SER A 140 -27.45 3.90 32.98
C SER A 140 -28.05 5.30 32.88
N THR A 141 -28.95 5.57 33.82
CA THR A 141 -29.51 6.87 34.12
C THR A 141 -28.42 7.81 34.65
N ARG A 142 -28.17 8.93 33.96
CA ARG A 142 -27.80 10.18 34.63
C ARG A 142 -28.09 11.40 33.77
N LYS A 143 -28.85 12.30 34.36
CA LYS A 143 -29.46 13.51 33.82
C LYS A 143 -28.58 14.70 34.22
N THR A 144 -28.07 15.50 33.29
CA THR A 144 -27.79 16.94 33.52
C THR A 144 -27.51 17.74 32.23
N LYS A 145 -28.48 18.61 31.90
CA LYS A 145 -28.42 20.00 31.43
C LYS A 145 -27.43 20.47 30.33
N SER A 146 -28.07 20.77 29.19
CA SER A 146 -27.88 21.79 28.14
C SER A 146 -27.02 23.05 28.42
N LYS A 147 -26.28 23.45 27.36
CA LYS A 147 -25.99 24.79 26.75
C LYS A 147 -24.52 24.77 26.26
N THR A 148 -24.13 25.11 25.02
CA THR A 148 -24.53 26.18 24.09
C THR A 148 -24.11 25.81 22.66
N ALA A 149 -24.86 26.35 21.69
CA ALA A 149 -24.70 26.24 20.25
C ALA A 149 -23.33 26.67 19.71
N GLY A 150 -22.84 25.93 18.71
CA GLY A 150 -21.74 26.32 17.83
C GLY A 150 -22.00 25.73 16.44
N ASN A 151 -22.26 26.60 15.47
CA ASN A 151 -22.56 26.32 14.07
C ASN A 151 -21.58 25.31 13.45
N GLN A 152 -22.06 24.09 13.19
CA GLN A 152 -21.40 23.16 12.27
C GLN A 152 -21.97 23.41 10.88
N HIS A 153 -21.10 23.90 10.01
CA HIS A 153 -21.32 24.12 8.59
C HIS A 153 -21.71 22.79 7.94
N LEU A 154 -22.99 22.61 7.61
CA LEU A 154 -23.51 21.54 6.76
C LEU A 154 -22.77 21.63 5.41
N LYS A 155 -21.85 20.70 5.16
CA LYS A 155 -21.32 20.52 3.81
C LYS A 155 -22.42 19.90 2.95
N SER A 156 -22.67 20.50 1.78
CA SER A 156 -23.69 20.08 0.82
C SER A 156 -23.61 18.57 0.54
N SER A 157 -24.75 17.93 0.64
CA SER A 157 -25.04 16.51 0.41
C SER A 157 -24.56 15.97 -0.93
N GLU A 158 -24.26 16.83 -1.91
CA GLU A 158 -23.86 16.43 -3.26
C GLU A 158 -22.41 15.96 -3.34
N GLN A 159 -21.48 16.54 -2.54
CA GLN A 159 -20.07 16.12 -2.57
C GLN A 159 -19.82 14.78 -1.87
N GLN A 160 -20.63 14.43 -0.87
CA GLN A 160 -20.55 13.12 -0.21
C GLN A 160 -21.18 12.02 -1.07
N GLN A 161 -22.26 12.31 -1.81
CA GLN A 161 -22.93 11.32 -2.66
C GLN A 161 -22.09 10.85 -3.86
N GLN A 162 -21.17 11.67 -4.37
CA GLN A 162 -20.32 11.28 -5.51
C GLN A 162 -19.27 10.21 -5.16
N GLN A 163 -18.78 10.19 -3.91
CA GLN A 163 -17.74 9.25 -3.45
C GLN A 163 -18.28 7.82 -3.23
N HIS A 164 -19.60 7.64 -3.16
CA HIS A 164 -20.26 6.36 -2.91
C HIS A 164 -20.52 5.51 -4.17
N LYS A 165 -19.94 5.86 -5.32
CA LYS A 165 -20.23 5.18 -6.60
C LYS A 165 -19.10 4.29 -7.10
N HIS A 166 -17.88 4.44 -6.57
CA HIS A 166 -16.70 3.78 -7.10
C HIS A 166 -16.30 2.58 -6.24
N GLN A 167 -16.10 1.43 -6.90
CA GLN A 167 -15.44 0.27 -6.31
C GLN A 167 -13.93 0.47 -6.48
N HIS A 168 -13.18 0.50 -5.38
CA HIS A 168 -11.71 0.64 -5.37
C HIS A 168 -11.06 -0.57 -4.71
N PHE A 169 -9.74 -0.70 -4.89
CA PHE A 169 -8.91 -1.61 -4.11
C PHE A 169 -8.00 -0.77 -3.21
N ILE A 170 -7.78 -1.20 -1.97
CA ILE A 170 -6.81 -0.57 -1.06
C ILE A 170 -5.58 -1.47 -0.95
N GLY A 171 -4.42 -0.94 -1.28
CA GLY A 171 -3.13 -1.63 -1.14
C GLY A 171 -2.38 -1.12 0.08
N CYS A 172 -2.34 -1.92 1.15
CA CYS A 172 -1.63 -1.59 2.38
C CYS A 172 -0.21 -2.15 2.32
N LEU A 173 0.81 -1.30 2.20
CA LEU A 173 2.21 -1.76 2.21
C LEU A 173 2.77 -1.73 3.63
N PHE A 174 3.14 -2.87 4.20
CA PHE A 174 3.74 -2.93 5.53
C PHE A 174 5.22 -2.57 5.46
N THR A 175 5.51 -1.29 5.68
CA THR A 175 6.86 -0.72 5.47
C THR A 175 7.55 -0.36 6.77
N SER A 176 6.83 -0.41 7.90
CA SER A 176 7.43 -0.25 9.22
C SER A 176 6.68 -1.06 10.29
N ARG A 177 7.41 -1.67 11.22
CA ARG A 177 6.88 -2.39 12.38
C ARG A 177 6.06 -1.48 13.30
N SER A 178 6.42 -0.20 13.39
CA SER A 178 5.83 0.74 14.34
C SER A 178 5.55 2.10 13.70
N LYS A 179 4.63 2.86 14.29
CA LYS A 179 4.27 4.20 13.80
C LYS A 179 4.88 5.31 14.65
N GLY A 180 4.96 6.50 14.05
CA GLY A 180 5.38 7.71 14.75
C GLY A 180 6.89 7.93 14.70
N ALA A 181 7.28 9.21 14.81
CA ALA A 181 8.62 9.66 14.47
C ALA A 181 9.75 9.00 15.28
N LYS A 182 9.46 8.54 16.51
CA LYS A 182 10.44 7.94 17.44
C LYS A 182 10.53 6.41 17.37
N LYS A 183 9.55 5.74 16.78
CA LYS A 183 9.44 4.27 16.79
C LYS A 183 9.46 3.63 15.40
N ARG A 184 9.17 4.40 14.35
CA ARG A 184 9.30 3.92 12.97
C ARG A 184 10.69 3.32 12.73
N ASP A 185 10.77 2.36 11.83
CA ASP A 185 12.04 1.80 11.38
C ASP A 185 12.89 2.87 10.68
N SER A 186 14.18 2.57 10.50
CA SER A 186 15.09 3.48 9.81
C SER A 186 14.68 3.65 8.33
N PRO A 187 15.06 4.77 7.68
CA PRO A 187 14.77 4.97 6.26
C PRO A 187 15.24 3.81 5.36
N SER A 188 16.39 3.20 5.65
CA SER A 188 16.91 2.07 4.86
C SER A 188 16.02 0.83 4.99
N GLN A 189 15.58 0.49 6.22
CA GLN A 189 14.66 -0.62 6.46
C GLN A 189 13.29 -0.38 5.82
N ILE A 190 12.79 0.86 5.87
CA ILE A 190 11.52 1.23 5.22
C ILE A 190 11.61 1.05 3.71
N LEU A 191 12.73 1.45 3.08
CA LEU A 191 12.95 1.29 1.64
C LEU A 191 13.03 -0.18 1.22
N GLU A 192 13.75 -1.00 2.00
CA GLU A 192 13.84 -2.44 1.78
C GLU A 192 12.45 -3.11 1.86
N ALA A 193 11.70 -2.83 2.93
CA ALA A 193 10.35 -3.34 3.11
C ALA A 193 9.39 -2.84 2.01
N THR A 194 9.56 -1.59 1.54
CA THR A 194 8.74 -1.04 0.44
C THR A 194 8.91 -1.85 -0.85
N GLY A 195 10.15 -2.20 -1.21
CA GLY A 195 10.41 -3.00 -2.40
C GLY A 195 9.74 -4.37 -2.35
N SER A 196 9.86 -5.06 -1.21
CA SER A 196 9.23 -6.38 -1.02
C SER A 196 7.70 -6.28 -0.99
N ALA A 197 7.14 -5.30 -0.27
CA ALA A 197 5.70 -5.13 -0.16
C ALA A 197 5.05 -4.79 -1.51
N MET A 198 5.72 -3.97 -2.34
CA MET A 198 5.22 -3.66 -3.69
C MET A 198 5.21 -4.90 -4.59
N ARG A 199 6.24 -5.76 -4.55
CA ARG A 199 6.25 -7.01 -5.31
C ARG A 199 5.12 -7.95 -4.89
N ASP A 200 4.95 -8.13 -3.58
CA ASP A 200 3.87 -8.95 -3.02
C ASP A 200 2.49 -8.41 -3.43
N LEU A 201 2.28 -7.09 -3.37
CA LEU A 201 1.03 -6.47 -3.81
C LEU A 201 0.73 -6.72 -5.29
N LEU A 202 1.73 -6.54 -6.16
CA LEU A 202 1.55 -6.76 -7.60
C LEU A 202 1.25 -8.23 -7.92
N GLU A 203 1.84 -9.17 -7.17
CA GLU A 203 1.53 -10.60 -7.29
C GLU A 203 0.08 -10.90 -6.85
N GLN A 204 -0.39 -10.31 -5.75
CA GLN A 204 -1.79 -10.42 -5.32
C GLN A 204 -2.75 -9.88 -6.38
N VAL A 205 -2.42 -8.73 -7.01
CA VAL A 205 -3.21 -8.15 -8.10
C VAL A 205 -3.26 -9.08 -9.32
N ALA A 206 -2.12 -9.64 -9.71
CA ALA A 206 -2.07 -10.60 -10.83
C ALA A 206 -2.94 -11.84 -10.56
N LYS A 207 -2.87 -12.41 -9.34
CA LYS A 207 -3.66 -13.58 -8.93
C LYS A 207 -5.17 -13.30 -8.89
N GLN A 208 -5.60 -12.11 -8.47
CA GLN A 208 -7.04 -11.76 -8.48
C GLN A 208 -7.61 -11.67 -9.91
N GLN A 209 -6.79 -11.25 -10.87
CA GLN A 209 -7.19 -11.15 -12.28
C GLN A 209 -7.31 -12.53 -12.95
N SER A 210 -6.47 -13.50 -12.58
CA SER A 210 -6.55 -14.87 -13.11
C SER A 210 -7.71 -15.67 -12.52
N ASN A 211 -7.99 -15.53 -11.22
CA ASN A 211 -9.03 -16.31 -10.53
C ASN A 211 -10.47 -15.91 -10.93
N SER A 212 -10.64 -14.76 -11.59
CA SER A 212 -11.94 -14.30 -12.10
C SER A 212 -12.41 -15.05 -13.36
N LYS A 213 -11.57 -15.94 -13.92
CA LYS A 213 -11.83 -16.66 -15.19
C LYS A 213 -12.32 -18.12 -14.98
N GLY A 214 -12.45 -18.60 -13.73
CA GLY A 214 -12.58 -20.03 -13.41
C GLY A 214 -13.91 -20.55 -12.82
N THR A 215 -15.01 -19.79 -12.81
CA THR A 215 -16.31 -20.31 -12.29
C THR A 215 -17.40 -20.26 -13.35
N VAL A 216 -17.27 -21.16 -14.33
CA VAL A 216 -18.40 -21.82 -15.00
C VAL A 216 -17.98 -23.29 -15.07
N GLU A 217 -18.84 -24.20 -14.62
CA GLU A 217 -18.62 -25.66 -14.53
C GLU A 217 -18.08 -26.22 -13.19
N GLU A 218 -18.95 -26.26 -12.18
CA GLU A 218 -19.27 -27.52 -11.48
C GLU A 218 -20.54 -27.33 -10.63
N ASP A 219 -21.70 -27.28 -11.29
CA ASP A 219 -22.94 -27.70 -10.64
C ASP A 219 -23.90 -28.29 -11.68
N ARG A 220 -23.58 -29.48 -12.15
CA ARG A 220 -24.53 -30.36 -12.84
C ARG A 220 -24.19 -31.80 -12.55
N LEU A 221 -24.57 -32.28 -11.37
CA LEU A 221 -25.04 -33.66 -11.24
C LEU A 221 -25.94 -33.82 -10.00
N SER A 222 -27.19 -33.40 -10.12
CA SER A 222 -28.34 -34.15 -9.61
C SER A 222 -29.65 -33.43 -9.97
N SER A 223 -30.65 -34.22 -10.37
CA SER A 223 -32.07 -33.85 -10.55
C SER A 223 -32.48 -33.36 -11.94
N THR A 224 -32.72 -34.35 -12.79
CA THR A 224 -33.76 -34.39 -13.82
C THR A 224 -35.00 -33.57 -13.45
N SER A 225 -35.47 -32.69 -14.35
CA SER A 225 -36.87 -32.52 -14.75
C SER A 225 -36.97 -31.51 -15.89
N VAL A 226 -37.54 -31.98 -17.00
CA VAL A 226 -38.05 -31.22 -18.15
C VAL A 226 -39.07 -30.16 -17.73
N ASN A 227 -39.06 -29.00 -18.40
CA ASN A 227 -40.18 -28.49 -19.20
C ASN A 227 -39.78 -27.21 -19.96
N ASP A 228 -40.27 -27.15 -21.21
CA ASP A 228 -40.25 -26.03 -22.14
C ASP A 228 -41.09 -24.84 -21.64
N ASP A 229 -40.65 -23.61 -21.93
CA ASP A 229 -41.47 -22.55 -22.53
C ASP A 229 -40.64 -21.26 -22.73
N ALA A 230 -40.91 -20.58 -23.84
CA ALA A 230 -40.15 -19.48 -24.42
C ALA A 230 -40.50 -18.08 -23.85
N GLU A 231 -39.61 -17.13 -24.16
CA GLU A 231 -39.75 -15.65 -24.14
C GLU A 231 -39.29 -14.87 -22.88
N ASP A 232 -38.13 -14.20 -22.97
CA ASP A 232 -37.97 -12.72 -23.02
C ASP A 232 -36.45 -12.37 -22.97
N ASP A 233 -35.90 -11.88 -24.10
CA ASP A 233 -34.47 -11.92 -24.50
C ASP A 233 -33.70 -10.58 -24.38
N GLU A 234 -34.28 -9.47 -23.93
CA GLU A 234 -33.55 -8.17 -23.97
C GLU A 234 -33.26 -7.48 -22.63
N GLY A 235 -33.80 -7.96 -21.50
CA GLY A 235 -33.60 -7.34 -20.19
C GLY A 235 -32.29 -7.68 -19.47
N LYS A 236 -31.74 -8.90 -19.67
CA LYS A 236 -30.63 -9.43 -18.85
C LYS A 236 -29.22 -9.02 -19.31
N LYS A 237 -29.04 -8.56 -20.56
CA LYS A 237 -27.70 -8.23 -21.09
C LYS A 237 -27.05 -6.99 -20.46
N LYS A 238 -27.83 -6.04 -19.91
CA LYS A 238 -27.27 -4.83 -19.25
C LYS A 238 -26.83 -5.08 -17.81
N GLU A 239 -27.49 -5.99 -17.09
CA GLU A 239 -27.18 -6.26 -15.68
C GLU A 239 -26.06 -7.30 -15.51
N GLN A 240 -25.91 -8.22 -16.48
CA GLN A 240 -24.83 -9.21 -16.48
C GLN A 240 -23.44 -8.60 -16.76
N ASN A 241 -23.37 -7.49 -17.51
CA ASN A 241 -22.10 -6.86 -17.90
C ASN A 241 -21.51 -5.96 -16.78
N ALA A 242 -22.31 -5.58 -15.78
CA ALA A 242 -21.87 -4.74 -14.67
C ALA A 242 -21.16 -5.51 -13.54
N ARG A 243 -21.23 -6.86 -13.55
CA ARG A 243 -20.54 -7.72 -12.57
C ARG A 243 -19.10 -8.09 -12.92
N ASN A 244 -18.59 -7.65 -14.10
CA ASN A 244 -17.40 -8.21 -14.73
C ASN A 244 -16.18 -7.27 -14.84
N SER A 245 -15.91 -6.40 -13.86
CA SER A 245 -14.56 -5.85 -13.70
C SER A 245 -14.06 -5.95 -12.26
N ARG A 246 -13.57 -7.14 -11.90
CA ARG A 246 -12.71 -7.34 -10.71
C ARG A 246 -11.24 -7.02 -10.98
N ALA A 247 -10.91 -6.52 -12.17
CA ALA A 247 -9.54 -6.23 -12.55
C ALA A 247 -9.14 -4.82 -12.08
N VAL A 248 -7.92 -4.69 -11.57
CA VAL A 248 -7.32 -3.37 -11.30
C VAL A 248 -7.01 -2.71 -12.65
N GLU A 249 -7.57 -1.52 -12.89
CA GLU A 249 -7.43 -0.80 -14.17
C GLU A 249 -6.40 0.34 -14.08
N GLU A 250 -6.12 0.84 -12.88
CA GLU A 250 -5.18 1.92 -12.62
C GLU A 250 -4.57 1.75 -11.21
N ILE A 251 -3.33 2.20 -11.02
CA ILE A 251 -2.69 2.28 -9.70
C ILE A 251 -2.46 3.74 -9.34
N ARG A 252 -2.93 4.16 -8.15
CA ARG A 252 -2.64 5.46 -7.55
C ARG A 252 -1.95 5.30 -6.21
N MET A 253 -1.05 6.22 -5.90
CA MET A 253 -0.46 6.35 -4.56
C MET A 253 -0.21 7.81 -4.23
N CYS A 254 0.00 8.12 -2.95
CA CYS A 254 0.60 9.40 -2.58
C CYS A 254 2.14 9.27 -2.62
N LYS A 255 2.86 10.32 -2.21
CA LYS A 255 4.30 10.22 -1.93
C LYS A 255 4.54 9.36 -0.69
N ILE A 256 4.37 8.05 -0.80
CA ILE A 256 4.48 7.11 0.33
C ILE A 256 5.84 7.26 1.01
N ASN A 257 5.89 6.96 2.31
CA ASN A 257 7.05 7.13 3.19
C ASN A 257 7.54 8.57 3.45
N SER A 258 7.18 9.56 2.61
CA SER A 258 7.73 10.93 2.69
C SER A 258 7.19 11.80 3.83
N GLY A 259 6.05 11.42 4.42
CA GLY A 259 5.44 12.14 5.54
C GLY A 259 6.01 11.73 6.90
N LEU A 260 5.16 11.12 7.74
CA LEU A 260 5.53 10.72 9.11
C LEU A 260 6.63 9.65 9.17
N PHE A 261 6.80 8.89 8.10
CA PHE A 261 7.90 7.95 7.92
C PHE A 261 9.19 8.60 7.43
N ASN A 262 9.19 9.90 7.14
CA ASN A 262 10.35 10.76 6.89
C ASN A 262 11.48 10.07 6.11
N VAL A 263 11.12 9.48 4.96
CA VAL A 263 12.04 8.98 3.94
C VAL A 263 12.00 9.94 2.76
N PRO A 264 13.15 10.43 2.25
CA PRO A 264 13.18 11.24 1.04
C PRO A 264 12.42 10.56 -0.11
N TRP A 265 11.51 11.30 -0.75
CA TRP A 265 10.60 10.75 -1.75
C TRP A 265 11.37 10.12 -2.92
N GLU A 266 12.45 10.76 -3.36
CA GLU A 266 13.27 10.35 -4.49
C GLU A 266 13.86 8.94 -4.28
N LYS A 267 14.22 8.59 -3.04
CA LYS A 267 14.69 7.24 -2.70
C LYS A 267 13.57 6.21 -2.79
N THR A 268 12.37 6.58 -2.35
CA THR A 268 11.20 5.70 -2.42
C THR A 268 10.77 5.48 -3.88
N LYS A 269 10.75 6.54 -4.68
CA LYS A 269 10.48 6.50 -6.12
C LYS A 269 11.49 5.59 -6.85
N ALA A 270 12.78 5.74 -6.57
CA ALA A 270 13.82 4.90 -7.18
C ALA A 270 13.66 3.40 -6.85
N VAL A 271 13.22 3.07 -5.62
CA VAL A 271 12.89 1.67 -5.27
C VAL A 271 11.70 1.17 -6.11
N ILE A 272 10.64 1.96 -6.25
CA ILE A 272 9.43 1.58 -6.99
C ILE A 272 9.75 1.39 -8.48
N GLU A 273 10.44 2.35 -9.11
CA GLU A 273 10.80 2.29 -10.54
C GLU A 273 11.82 1.19 -10.85
N GLY A 274 12.49 0.64 -9.83
CA GLY A 274 13.37 -0.52 -9.94
C GLY A 274 12.66 -1.88 -9.91
N ILE A 275 11.33 -1.94 -9.77
CA ILE A 275 10.56 -3.18 -9.66
C ILE A 275 10.06 -3.64 -11.03
N ASP A 276 10.32 -4.90 -11.35
CA ASP A 276 9.73 -5.60 -12.50
C ASP A 276 8.29 -6.03 -12.21
N VAL A 277 7.40 -5.83 -13.18
CA VAL A 277 6.00 -6.23 -13.11
C VAL A 277 5.86 -7.66 -13.64
N PRO A 278 5.21 -8.58 -12.88
CA PRO A 278 5.07 -9.96 -13.32
C PRO A 278 4.28 -10.07 -14.63
N GLU A 279 4.82 -10.82 -15.58
CA GLU A 279 4.11 -11.17 -16.82
C GLU A 279 3.18 -12.36 -16.55
N VAL A 280 1.87 -12.17 -16.76
CA VAL A 280 0.91 -13.26 -16.71
C VAL A 280 0.91 -13.95 -18.08
N LYS A 281 1.75 -14.98 -18.25
CA LYS A 281 1.71 -15.86 -19.43
C LYS A 281 0.54 -16.81 -19.28
N THR A 282 -0.45 -16.71 -20.16
CA THR A 282 -1.54 -17.69 -20.24
C THR A 282 -1.38 -18.48 -21.54
N ASP A 283 -1.14 -19.78 -21.42
CA ASP A 283 -1.15 -20.74 -22.53
C ASP A 283 -2.59 -21.00 -22.98
N SER A 284 -3.26 -19.97 -23.48
CA SER A 284 -4.64 -20.05 -23.97
C SER A 284 -4.68 -19.47 -25.38
N GLU A 285 -4.92 -20.33 -26.37
CA GLU A 285 -4.97 -19.95 -27.80
C GLU A 285 -6.10 -18.97 -28.14
N ASP A 286 -6.99 -18.65 -27.20
CA ASP A 286 -7.99 -17.58 -27.34
C ASP A 286 -8.09 -16.73 -26.06
N GLY A 287 -7.85 -15.42 -26.17
CA GLY A 287 -8.42 -14.41 -25.25
C GLY A 287 -7.48 -13.72 -24.26
N LYS A 288 -6.84 -12.65 -24.75
CA LYS A 288 -6.30 -11.44 -24.09
C LYS A 288 -6.37 -11.42 -22.55
N SER A 289 -5.30 -11.84 -21.88
CA SER A 289 -5.09 -11.58 -20.44
C SER A 289 -4.86 -10.09 -20.20
N LYS A 290 -5.59 -9.48 -19.24
CA LYS A 290 -5.30 -8.12 -18.77
C LYS A 290 -4.01 -8.19 -17.94
N ALA A 291 -3.00 -7.41 -18.33
CA ALA A 291 -1.75 -7.28 -17.60
C ALA A 291 -1.94 -6.35 -16.40
N VAL A 292 -1.16 -6.54 -15.34
CA VAL A 292 -1.10 -5.61 -14.19
C VAL A 292 -0.67 -4.22 -14.70
N PRO A 293 -1.35 -3.12 -14.31
CA PRO A 293 -0.94 -1.78 -14.72
C PRO A 293 0.50 -1.48 -14.28
N ARG A 294 1.30 -0.93 -15.20
CA ARG A 294 2.73 -0.61 -14.95
C ARG A 294 2.96 0.84 -14.55
N GLU A 295 2.08 1.74 -14.98
CA GLU A 295 2.13 3.14 -14.63
C GLU A 295 1.42 3.39 -13.30
N ILE A 296 2.10 4.11 -12.41
CA ILE A 296 1.60 4.52 -11.11
C ILE A 296 1.41 6.03 -11.13
N GLN A 297 0.18 6.47 -10.89
CA GLN A 297 -0.15 7.87 -10.71
C GLN A 297 0.12 8.27 -9.25
N CYS A 298 1.23 8.99 -9.02
CA CYS A 298 1.58 9.55 -7.72
C CYS A 298 0.90 10.91 -7.52
N ILE A 299 -0.17 10.92 -6.74
CA ILE A 299 -0.99 12.11 -6.47
C ILE A 299 -0.53 12.77 -5.16
N ALA A 300 0.14 13.92 -5.28
CA ALA A 300 0.45 14.77 -4.13
C ALA A 300 -0.76 15.65 -3.79
N ARG A 301 -1.02 15.88 -2.49
CA ARG A 301 -2.02 16.87 -2.08
C ARG A 301 -1.59 18.26 -2.53
N GLU A 302 -2.58 19.06 -2.95
CA GLU A 302 -2.44 20.49 -3.19
C GLU A 302 -2.03 21.27 -1.93
#